data_AF-W4RQD4-F1
#
_entry.id   AF-W4RQD4-F1
#
_cell.length_a   1.000
_cell.length_b   1.000
_cell.length_c   1.000
_cell.angle_alpha   90.00
_cell.angle_beta   90.00
_cell.angle_gamma   90.00
#
_symmetry.space_group_name_H-M   'P 1'
#
loop_
_entity.id
_entity.type
_entity.pdbx_description
1 polymer ?
#
loop_
_entity_poly.entity_id
_entity_poly.type
_entity_poly.pdbx_seq_one_letter_code
_entity_poly.pdbx_strand_id
1 'polypeptide(L)'
;MKRALFILLSVIIAALISGCSKEPTPEERFSQYVKLWNDQKFDEMYGFLSAKAKESISKEDFVSRYNKIYKDLEIDQLKVSYKQPEEEQEHEENAELPFSAKMNSAAGPIEFGQNATLVKEEREKETNWYVDWNTAYIFPDLETGDKISFKNVQAERGSILDRAGNGLAINGTAVQVGVVPGKLGEPKEQTIAKLAELLDMSEEQINKAMNAGG
;
A
#
# COMPACT_ATOMS: atom_id res chain seq x y z
N MET A 1 47.96 -41.63 13.41
CA MET A 1 47.88 -40.81 12.18
C MET A 1 46.46 -40.36 11.85
N LYS A 2 45.45 -41.25 11.81
CA LYS A 2 44.06 -40.86 11.45
C LYS A 2 43.41 -39.86 12.42
N ARG A 3 43.61 -39.99 13.73
CA ARG A 3 43.04 -39.07 14.75
C ARG A 3 43.62 -37.66 14.70
N ALA A 4 44.91 -37.49 14.37
CA ALA A 4 45.54 -36.19 14.21
C ALA A 4 45.06 -35.49 12.92
N LEU A 5 44.79 -36.26 11.85
CA LEU A 5 44.23 -35.76 10.59
C LEU A 5 42.80 -35.23 10.77
N PHE A 6 41.98 -35.91 11.58
CA PHE A 6 40.61 -35.46 11.89
C PHE A 6 40.58 -34.17 12.72
N ILE A 7 41.52 -34.00 13.66
CA ILE A 7 41.62 -32.78 14.47
C ILE A 7 42.12 -31.59 13.63
N LEU A 8 43.06 -31.84 12.70
CA LEU A 8 43.56 -30.80 11.79
C LEU A 8 42.47 -30.35 10.80
N LEU A 9 41.65 -31.28 10.31
CA LEU A 9 40.54 -31.00 9.40
C LEU A 9 39.41 -30.22 10.11
N SER A 10 39.12 -30.53 11.38
CA SER A 10 38.11 -29.80 12.15
C SER A 10 38.54 -28.38 12.52
N VAL A 11 39.84 -28.13 12.72
CA VAL A 11 40.38 -26.77 12.96
C VAL A 11 40.36 -25.93 11.66
N ILE A 12 40.62 -26.54 10.50
CA ILE A 12 40.52 -25.86 9.20
C ILE A 12 39.06 -25.51 8.86
N ILE A 13 38.10 -26.38 9.18
CA ILE A 13 36.67 -26.09 8.98
C ILE A 13 36.20 -24.98 9.93
N ALA A 14 36.65 -24.96 11.19
CA ALA A 14 36.34 -23.89 12.13
C ALA A 14 36.94 -22.52 11.72
N ALA A 15 38.11 -22.52 11.07
CA ALA A 15 38.73 -21.31 10.54
C ALA A 15 38.00 -20.72 9.31
N LEU A 16 37.22 -21.55 8.58
CA LEU A 16 36.39 -21.09 7.45
C LEU A 16 35.04 -20.47 7.87
N ILE A 17 34.64 -20.61 9.15
CA ILE A 17 33.42 -19.99 9.70
C ILE A 17 33.71 -18.65 10.38
N SER A 18 34.99 -18.28 10.52
CA SER A 18 35.37 -16.89 10.80
C SER A 18 35.28 -16.08 9.49
N GLY A 19 34.10 -16.09 8.88
CA GLY A 19 33.77 -15.08 7.88
C GLY A 19 33.79 -13.75 8.60
N CYS A 20 34.76 -12.90 8.27
CA CYS A 20 34.67 -11.49 8.59
C CYS A 20 33.37 -10.96 7.98
N SER A 21 32.31 -10.89 8.76
CA SER A 21 31.09 -10.19 8.38
C SER A 21 31.44 -8.70 8.33
N LYS A 22 31.90 -8.21 7.17
CA LYS A 22 32.00 -6.78 6.90
C LYS A 22 30.60 -6.20 7.22
N GLU A 23 30.54 -5.17 8.05
CA GLU A 23 29.28 -4.47 8.34
C GLU A 23 28.65 -4.08 6.99
N PRO A 24 27.33 -4.30 6.80
CA PRO A 24 26.69 -3.98 5.53
C PRO A 24 26.76 -2.47 5.28
N THR A 25 26.96 -2.08 4.04
CA THR A 25 26.99 -0.66 3.62
C THR A 25 25.57 -0.06 3.62
N PRO A 26 25.41 1.27 3.76
CA PRO A 26 24.10 1.90 3.62
C PRO A 26 23.48 1.65 2.24
N GLU A 27 24.30 1.59 1.18
CA GLU A 27 23.88 1.29 -0.18
C GLU A 27 23.24 -0.10 -0.29
N GLU A 28 23.89 -1.13 0.26
CA GLU A 28 23.37 -2.50 0.28
C GLU A 28 22.08 -2.60 1.09
N ARG A 29 22.04 -1.94 2.25
CA ARG A 29 20.87 -1.92 3.13
C ARG A 29 19.68 -1.23 2.48
N PHE A 30 19.91 -0.11 1.81
CA PHE A 30 18.84 0.59 1.10
C PHE A 30 18.38 -0.17 -0.14
N SER A 31 19.30 -0.84 -0.87
CA SER A 31 18.95 -1.72 -1.99
C SER A 31 18.01 -2.85 -1.55
N GLN A 32 18.28 -3.48 -0.39
CA GLN A 32 17.39 -4.47 0.22
C GLN A 32 16.02 -3.87 0.59
N TYR A 33 16.00 -2.67 1.20
CA TYR A 33 14.76 -1.97 1.53
C TYR A 33 13.92 -1.67 0.27
N VAL A 34 14.55 -1.14 -0.79
CA VAL A 34 13.91 -0.85 -2.07
C VAL A 34 13.37 -2.12 -2.72
N LYS A 35 14.07 -3.25 -2.61
CA LYS A 35 13.56 -4.55 -3.09
C LYS A 35 12.28 -4.96 -2.34
N LEU A 36 12.29 -4.91 -1.01
CA LEU A 36 11.11 -5.22 -0.20
C LEU A 36 9.94 -4.27 -0.53
N TRP A 37 10.23 -3.01 -0.81
CA TRP A 37 9.22 -2.03 -1.20
C TRP A 37 8.59 -2.34 -2.55
N ASN A 38 9.40 -2.67 -3.57
CA ASN A 38 8.89 -3.12 -4.86
C ASN A 38 8.05 -4.41 -4.74
N ASP A 39 8.45 -5.32 -3.86
CA ASP A 39 7.72 -6.56 -3.55
C ASP A 39 6.49 -6.31 -2.64
N GLN A 40 6.24 -5.05 -2.23
CA GLN A 40 5.17 -4.63 -1.31
C GLN A 40 5.17 -5.38 0.03
N LYS A 41 6.35 -5.81 0.48
CA LYS A 41 6.58 -6.49 1.75
C LYS A 41 6.72 -5.50 2.90
N PHE A 42 5.68 -4.69 3.14
CA PHE A 42 5.71 -3.60 4.11
C PHE A 42 6.02 -4.06 5.54
N ASP A 43 5.59 -5.27 5.91
CA ASP A 43 5.90 -5.87 7.21
C ASP A 43 7.41 -6.06 7.42
N GLU A 44 8.10 -6.55 6.38
CA GLU A 44 9.55 -6.76 6.38
C GLU A 44 10.30 -5.42 6.28
N MET A 45 9.79 -4.46 5.49
CA MET A 45 10.34 -3.09 5.41
C MET A 45 10.41 -2.40 6.77
N TYR A 46 9.42 -2.61 7.64
CA TYR A 46 9.43 -2.03 8.98
C TYR A 46 10.68 -2.43 9.80
N GLY A 47 11.23 -3.63 9.54
CA GLY A 47 12.47 -4.10 10.17
C GLY A 47 13.69 -3.22 9.87
N PHE A 48 13.68 -2.54 8.72
CA PHE A 48 14.76 -1.69 8.23
C PHE A 48 14.69 -0.24 8.74
N LEU A 49 13.65 0.13 9.49
CA LEU A 49 13.50 1.50 9.99
C LEU A 49 14.42 1.80 11.17
N SER A 50 14.85 3.06 11.25
CA SER A 50 15.60 3.64 12.37
C SER A 50 14.78 3.57 13.68
N ALA A 51 15.44 3.66 14.82
CA ALA A 51 14.75 3.68 16.11
C ALA A 51 13.80 4.89 16.19
N LYS A 52 14.29 6.06 15.76
CA LYS A 52 13.52 7.30 15.66
C LYS A 52 12.28 7.16 14.76
N ALA A 53 12.41 6.54 13.58
CA ALA A 53 11.25 6.31 12.71
C ALA A 53 10.22 5.39 13.39
N LYS A 54 10.66 4.35 14.10
CA LYS A 54 9.78 3.44 14.87
C LYS A 54 9.10 4.10 16.07
N GLU A 55 9.65 5.18 16.62
CA GLU A 55 8.97 6.00 17.63
C GLU A 55 7.81 6.80 17.02
N SER A 56 7.91 7.18 15.75
CA SER A 56 6.90 7.99 15.06
C SER A 56 5.71 7.18 14.51
N ILE A 57 5.90 5.89 14.24
CA ILE A 57 4.87 5.02 13.67
C ILE A 57 5.02 3.58 14.16
N SER A 58 3.89 2.97 14.54
CA SER A 58 3.87 1.56 14.90
C SER A 58 3.98 0.66 13.68
N LYS A 59 4.37 -0.61 13.87
CA LYS A 59 4.43 -1.60 12.78
C LYS A 59 3.06 -1.78 12.10
N GLU A 60 2.01 -1.89 12.91
CA GLU A 60 0.64 -2.06 12.43
C GLU A 60 0.20 -0.85 11.60
N ASP A 61 0.44 0.37 12.09
CA ASP A 61 0.08 1.59 11.38
C ASP A 61 0.88 1.77 10.10
N PHE A 62 2.18 1.45 10.12
CA PHE A 62 3.03 1.50 8.92
C PHE A 62 2.47 0.60 7.81
N VAL A 63 2.23 -0.67 8.14
CA VAL A 63 1.71 -1.66 7.18
C VAL A 63 0.31 -1.29 6.71
N SER A 64 -0.57 -0.90 7.64
CA SER A 64 -1.94 -0.49 7.35
C SER A 64 -1.98 0.75 6.45
N ARG A 65 -1.13 1.75 6.71
CA ARG A 65 -1.09 3.00 5.94
C ARG A 65 -0.67 2.75 4.50
N TYR A 66 0.39 1.97 4.25
CA TYR A 66 0.77 1.60 2.88
C TYR A 66 -0.34 0.81 2.17
N ASN A 67 -0.87 -0.25 2.81
CA ASN A 67 -1.92 -1.08 2.21
C ASN A 67 -3.19 -0.28 1.89
N LYS A 68 -3.64 0.58 2.82
CA LYS A 68 -4.85 1.38 2.65
C LYS A 68 -4.68 2.40 1.52
N ILE A 69 -3.57 3.14 1.51
CA ILE A 69 -3.33 4.15 0.47
C ILE A 69 -3.21 3.48 -0.90
N TYR A 70 -2.48 2.38 -0.99
CA TYR A 70 -2.29 1.68 -2.27
C TYR A 70 -3.59 1.07 -2.77
N LYS A 71 -4.42 0.52 -1.87
CA LYS A 71 -5.74 0.02 -2.24
C LYS A 71 -6.69 1.12 -2.67
N ASP A 72 -6.80 2.20 -1.90
CA ASP A 72 -7.77 3.28 -2.14
C ASP A 72 -7.45 4.08 -3.40
N LEU A 73 -6.17 4.19 -3.76
CA LEU A 73 -5.73 4.83 -5.00
C LEU A 73 -5.61 3.84 -6.16
N GLU A 74 -5.94 2.56 -5.96
CA GLU A 74 -5.77 1.49 -6.94
C GLU A 74 -4.36 1.48 -7.54
N ILE A 75 -3.34 1.53 -6.67
CA ILE A 75 -1.94 1.58 -7.07
C ILE A 75 -1.53 0.28 -7.77
N ASP A 76 -0.99 0.43 -8.98
CA ASP A 76 -0.35 -0.64 -9.71
C ASP A 76 1.02 -0.22 -10.28
N GLN A 77 1.75 -1.20 -10.82
CA GLN A 77 3.05 -1.01 -11.47
C GLN A 77 4.06 -0.20 -10.62
N LEU A 78 4.04 -0.39 -9.29
CA LEU A 78 5.00 0.21 -8.39
C LEU A 78 6.43 -0.12 -8.84
N LYS A 79 7.24 0.92 -9.01
CA LYS A 79 8.66 0.84 -9.31
C LYS A 79 9.43 1.88 -8.52
N VAL A 80 10.06 1.44 -7.44
CA VAL A 80 11.04 2.22 -6.69
C VAL A 80 12.43 1.90 -7.24
N SER A 81 13.12 2.94 -7.71
CA SER A 81 14.44 2.84 -8.32
C SER A 81 15.46 3.59 -7.47
N TYR A 82 16.53 2.90 -7.11
CA TYR A 82 17.72 3.44 -6.46
C TYR A 82 18.93 3.03 -7.30
N LYS A 83 19.79 4.00 -7.62
CA LYS A 83 21.05 3.73 -8.34
C LYS A 83 22.18 3.72 -7.33
N GLN A 84 22.64 2.53 -6.99
CA GLN A 84 23.83 2.37 -6.16
C GLN A 84 25.04 2.99 -6.87
N PRO A 85 25.84 3.84 -6.19
CA PRO A 85 27.10 4.33 -6.71
C PRO A 85 28.04 3.19 -7.14
N GLU A 86 28.84 3.41 -8.19
CA GLU A 86 29.82 2.42 -8.67
C GLU A 86 31.01 2.26 -7.71
N GLU A 87 31.32 3.29 -6.93
CA GLU A 87 32.36 3.28 -5.91
C GLU A 87 31.73 3.30 -4.51
N GLU A 88 32.25 2.48 -3.59
CA GLU A 88 31.86 2.54 -2.17
C GLU A 88 32.18 3.95 -1.64
N GLN A 89 31.17 4.62 -1.09
CA GLN A 89 31.34 5.91 -0.42
C GLN A 89 31.53 5.66 1.09
N GLU A 90 32.48 6.38 1.70
CA GLU A 90 32.62 6.36 3.14
C GLU A 90 31.55 7.24 3.78
N HIS A 91 30.71 6.63 4.62
CA HIS A 91 29.71 7.31 5.42
C HIS A 91 30.04 7.11 6.90
N GLU A 92 30.10 8.19 7.67
CA GLU A 92 30.39 8.10 9.11
C GLU A 92 29.15 7.65 9.89
N GLU A 93 28.16 8.55 10.01
CA GLU A 93 26.96 8.35 10.84
C GLU A 93 25.66 8.35 10.02
N ASN A 94 25.65 9.07 8.90
CA ASN A 94 24.47 9.23 8.05
C ASN A 94 24.86 9.13 6.58
N ALA A 95 23.95 8.58 5.77
CA ALA A 95 24.07 8.50 4.31
C ALA A 95 22.80 9.07 3.67
N GLU A 96 22.95 9.91 2.64
CA GLU A 96 21.82 10.39 1.83
C GLU A 96 21.81 9.72 0.46
N LEU A 97 20.77 8.93 0.21
CA LEU A 97 20.67 8.07 -0.99
C LEU A 97 19.47 8.48 -1.85
N PRO A 98 19.69 9.07 -3.05
CA PRO A 98 18.61 9.52 -3.91
C PRO A 98 17.85 8.33 -4.53
N PHE A 99 16.53 8.36 -4.45
CA PHE A 99 15.65 7.38 -5.08
C PHE A 99 14.52 8.06 -5.86
N SER A 100 13.89 7.28 -6.74
CA SER A 100 12.68 7.70 -7.46
C SER A 100 11.62 6.61 -7.36
N ALA A 101 10.36 6.99 -7.22
CA ALA A 101 9.23 6.08 -7.28
C ALA A 101 8.32 6.44 -8.46
N LYS A 102 7.86 5.41 -9.18
CA LYS A 102 6.85 5.50 -10.23
C LYS A 102 5.76 4.49 -9.97
N MET A 103 4.52 4.85 -10.21
CA MET A 103 3.35 3.97 -10.08
C MET A 103 2.17 4.54 -10.86
N ASN A 104 1.18 3.73 -11.20
CA ASN A 104 -0.11 4.25 -11.66
C ASN A 104 -1.13 4.24 -10.52
N SER A 105 -2.13 5.09 -10.63
CA SER A 105 -3.29 5.15 -9.74
C SER A 105 -4.56 5.33 -10.56
N ALA A 106 -5.71 5.18 -9.93
CA ALA A 106 -7.01 5.55 -10.49
C ALA A 106 -7.08 7.03 -10.93
N ALA A 107 -6.22 7.90 -10.41
CA ALA A 107 -6.13 9.32 -10.78
C ALA A 107 -5.07 9.63 -11.86
N GLY A 108 -4.39 8.60 -12.39
CA GLY A 108 -3.29 8.74 -13.35
C GLY A 108 -1.92 8.37 -12.78
N PRO A 109 -0.85 8.56 -13.57
CA PRO A 109 0.51 8.20 -13.16
C PRO A 109 1.03 9.12 -12.06
N ILE A 110 1.78 8.54 -11.13
CA ILE A 110 2.48 9.23 -10.04
C ILE A 110 3.98 8.98 -10.22
N GLU A 111 4.77 10.04 -10.20
CA GLU A 111 6.23 9.99 -10.26
C GLU A 111 6.83 11.03 -9.32
N PHE A 112 7.76 10.61 -8.47
CA PHE A 112 8.50 11.51 -7.58
C PHE A 112 9.91 11.00 -7.29
N GLY A 113 10.79 11.92 -6.89
CA GLY A 113 12.14 11.64 -6.41
C GLY A 113 12.36 12.25 -5.03
N GLN A 114 13.11 11.55 -4.18
CA GLN A 114 13.44 11.96 -2.81
C GLN A 114 14.83 11.46 -2.44
N ASN A 115 15.42 12.06 -1.41
CA ASN A 115 16.66 11.56 -0.79
C ASN A 115 16.30 10.76 0.45
N ALA A 116 16.71 9.50 0.49
CA ALA A 116 16.56 8.68 1.67
C ALA A 116 17.73 8.86 2.62
N THR A 117 17.45 9.28 3.86
CA THR A 117 18.46 9.31 4.92
C THR A 117 18.54 7.94 5.58
N LEU A 118 19.74 7.36 5.62
CA LEU A 118 20.05 6.20 6.43
C LEU A 118 20.96 6.60 7.58
N VAL A 119 20.70 6.04 8.74
CA VAL A 119 21.44 6.31 9.98
C VAL A 119 22.10 5.02 10.46
N LYS A 120 23.35 5.14 10.92
CA LYS A 120 24.09 4.03 11.52
C LYS A 120 23.61 3.85 12.96
N GLU A 121 23.19 2.64 13.32
CA GLU A 121 22.78 2.32 14.70
C GLU A 121 23.40 0.99 15.14
N GLU A 122 23.82 0.93 16.41
CA GLU A 122 24.22 -0.31 17.07
C GLU A 122 23.00 -0.94 17.75
N ARG A 123 22.63 -2.16 17.36
CA ARG A 123 21.56 -2.94 17.97
C ARG A 123 22.08 -4.33 18.28
N GLU A 124 21.83 -4.83 19.49
CA GLU A 124 22.22 -6.19 19.91
C GLU A 124 23.72 -6.51 19.69
N LYS A 125 24.60 -5.49 19.77
CA LYS A 125 26.05 -5.54 19.50
C LYS A 125 26.43 -5.76 18.03
N GLU A 126 25.49 -5.50 17.11
CA GLU A 126 25.74 -5.43 15.68
C GLU A 126 25.45 -4.00 15.20
N THR A 127 26.41 -3.41 14.48
CA THR A 127 26.19 -2.11 13.84
C THR A 127 25.58 -2.31 12.47
N ASN A 128 24.52 -1.56 12.18
CA ASN A 128 23.81 -1.67 10.91
C ASN A 128 23.22 -0.32 10.48
N TRP A 129 22.82 -0.23 9.22
CA TRP A 129 22.17 0.95 8.66
C TRP A 129 20.66 0.77 8.61
N TYR A 130 19.96 1.83 8.99
CA TYR A 130 18.50 1.87 9.07
C TYR A 130 17.96 3.14 8.43
N VAL A 131 16.79 3.03 7.80
CA VAL A 131 16.13 4.12 7.08
C VAL A 131 15.45 5.06 8.07
N ASP A 132 15.82 6.35 8.09
CA ASP A 132 15.07 7.40 8.79
C ASP A 132 13.83 7.77 8.00
N TRP A 133 12.84 6.87 8.05
CA TRP A 133 11.63 6.96 7.25
C TRP A 133 10.70 8.08 7.72
N ASN A 134 10.03 8.69 6.75
CA ASN A 134 8.93 9.62 6.98
C ASN A 134 7.80 9.38 5.95
N THR A 135 6.66 10.02 6.16
CA THR A 135 5.46 9.85 5.32
C THR A 135 5.65 10.29 3.86
N ALA A 136 6.62 11.16 3.56
CA ALA A 136 6.90 11.63 2.21
C ALA A 136 7.40 10.51 1.29
N TYR A 137 7.86 9.39 1.86
CA TYR A 137 8.24 8.21 1.10
C TYR A 137 7.02 7.52 0.49
N ILE A 138 5.83 7.64 1.09
CA ILE A 138 4.59 7.11 0.48
C ILE A 138 4.17 8.00 -0.69
N PHE A 139 4.20 9.32 -0.48
CA PHE A 139 3.79 10.33 -1.44
C PHE A 139 4.50 11.65 -1.12
N PRO A 140 5.08 12.39 -2.09
CA PRO A 140 6.13 13.39 -1.86
C PRO A 140 5.77 14.54 -0.91
N ASP A 141 4.49 14.94 -0.84
CA ASP A 141 4.02 16.06 -0.02
C ASP A 141 3.23 15.62 1.22
N LEU A 142 3.31 14.33 1.58
CA LEU A 142 2.54 13.78 2.70
C LEU A 142 3.27 14.00 4.01
N GLU A 143 2.71 14.79 4.91
CA GLU A 143 3.23 14.98 6.28
C GLU A 143 2.56 14.04 7.29
N THR A 144 3.09 14.05 8.52
CA THR A 144 2.53 13.26 9.63
C THR A 144 1.15 13.78 9.99
N GLY A 145 0.15 12.89 9.96
CA GLY A 145 -1.25 13.22 10.25
C GLY A 145 -2.09 13.56 9.02
N ASP A 146 -1.44 13.80 7.87
CA ASP A 146 -2.15 14.09 6.63
C ASP A 146 -2.96 12.90 6.12
N LYS A 147 -4.00 13.24 5.37
CA LYS A 147 -4.93 12.30 4.74
C LYS A 147 -4.99 12.57 3.25
N ILE A 148 -5.02 11.48 2.49
CA ILE A 148 -5.25 11.53 1.05
C ILE A 148 -6.76 11.41 0.82
N SER A 149 -7.32 12.30 -0.01
CA SER A 149 -8.71 12.26 -0.46
C SER A 149 -8.76 12.03 -1.96
N PHE A 150 -9.49 11.00 -2.36
CA PHE A 150 -9.79 10.70 -3.74
C PHE A 150 -11.26 11.00 -4.01
N LYS A 151 -11.54 11.75 -5.08
CA LYS A 151 -12.91 12.08 -5.51
C LYS A 151 -13.08 11.68 -6.97
N ASN A 152 -14.05 10.81 -7.22
CA ASN A 152 -14.47 10.49 -8.57
C ASN A 152 -15.48 11.55 -9.04
N VAL A 153 -15.20 12.19 -10.16
CA VAL A 153 -16.14 13.09 -10.84
C VAL A 153 -16.75 12.31 -11.98
N GLN A 154 -17.98 11.85 -11.77
CA GLN A 154 -18.69 11.06 -12.76
C GLN A 154 -19.00 11.92 -14.00
N ALA A 155 -18.60 11.44 -15.18
CA ALA A 155 -18.93 12.09 -16.43
C ALA A 155 -20.42 11.89 -16.76
N GLU A 156 -21.06 12.93 -17.29
CA GLU A 156 -22.42 12.83 -17.80
C GLU A 156 -22.45 12.11 -19.14
N ARG A 157 -23.42 11.21 -19.33
CA ARG A 157 -23.63 10.56 -20.62
C ARG A 157 -24.07 11.60 -21.64
N GLY A 158 -23.48 11.57 -22.83
CA GLY A 158 -23.92 12.41 -23.94
C GLY A 158 -25.38 12.17 -24.32
N SER A 159 -26.07 13.23 -24.74
CA SER A 159 -27.44 13.16 -25.22
C SER A 159 -27.51 12.79 -26.70
N ILE A 160 -28.49 11.99 -27.09
CA ILE A 160 -28.80 11.69 -28.49
C ILE A 160 -30.01 12.51 -28.89
N LEU A 161 -29.87 13.34 -29.93
CA LEU A 161 -30.92 14.22 -30.44
C LEU A 161 -31.33 13.80 -31.86
N ASP A 162 -32.59 14.05 -32.22
CA ASP A 162 -33.03 13.94 -33.61
C ASP A 162 -32.56 15.13 -34.46
N ARG A 163 -32.87 15.13 -35.77
CA ARG A 163 -32.49 16.20 -36.71
C ARG A 163 -33.04 17.59 -36.36
N ALA A 164 -34.11 17.66 -35.56
CA ALA A 164 -34.77 18.88 -35.14
C ALA A 164 -34.32 19.32 -33.73
N GLY A 165 -33.44 18.55 -33.08
CA GLY A 165 -32.92 18.83 -31.74
C GLY A 165 -33.75 18.20 -30.60
N ASN A 166 -34.75 17.38 -30.89
CA ASN A 166 -35.54 16.72 -29.84
C ASN A 166 -34.74 15.56 -29.23
N GLY A 167 -34.81 15.43 -27.90
CA GLY A 167 -34.14 14.35 -27.18
C GLY A 167 -34.71 12.96 -27.49
N LEU A 168 -33.87 12.08 -28.04
CA LEU A 168 -34.16 10.65 -28.17
C LEU A 168 -33.63 9.86 -26.98
N ALA A 169 -32.49 10.28 -26.43
CA ALA A 169 -31.95 9.78 -25.17
C ALA A 169 -31.24 10.93 -24.45
N ILE A 170 -31.83 11.39 -23.35
CA ILE A 170 -31.33 12.51 -22.54
C ILE A 170 -31.19 12.06 -21.09
N ASN A 171 -30.31 12.73 -20.35
CA ASN A 171 -30.28 12.57 -18.90
C ASN A 171 -31.56 13.23 -18.32
N GLY A 172 -32.20 12.55 -17.38
CA GLY A 172 -33.43 13.01 -16.75
C GLY A 172 -33.58 12.43 -15.36
N THR A 173 -34.58 12.91 -14.63
CA THR A 173 -34.88 12.43 -13.29
C THR A 173 -35.85 11.25 -13.37
N ALA A 174 -35.57 10.18 -12.62
CA ALA A 174 -36.48 9.06 -12.43
C ALA A 174 -36.90 8.98 -10.96
N VAL A 175 -38.12 8.49 -10.70
CA VAL A 175 -38.58 8.21 -9.34
C VAL A 175 -38.11 6.81 -8.96
N GLN A 176 -37.32 6.72 -7.88
CA GLN A 176 -36.92 5.45 -7.29
C GLN A 176 -37.73 5.19 -6.01
N VAL A 177 -38.35 4.01 -5.94
CA VAL A 177 -39.03 3.54 -4.73
C VAL A 177 -38.10 2.58 -4.00
N GLY A 178 -37.93 2.79 -2.69
CA GLY A 178 -37.08 1.97 -1.83
C GLY A 178 -37.79 1.59 -0.53
N VAL A 179 -37.37 0.47 0.06
CA VAL A 179 -37.91 -0.05 1.31
C VAL A 179 -36.84 -0.01 2.39
N VAL A 180 -37.20 0.47 3.58
CA VAL A 180 -36.36 0.38 4.78
C VAL A 180 -36.87 -0.80 5.62
N PRO A 181 -36.15 -1.93 5.72
CA PRO A 181 -36.67 -3.14 6.37
C PRO A 181 -37.19 -2.93 7.79
N GLY A 182 -36.53 -2.09 8.57
CA GLY A 182 -36.94 -1.74 9.94
C GLY A 182 -38.24 -0.92 10.05
N LYS A 183 -38.81 -0.44 8.93
CA LYS A 183 -40.04 0.38 8.88
C LYS A 183 -41.22 -0.31 8.20
N LEU A 184 -41.13 -1.60 7.91
CA LEU A 184 -42.19 -2.37 7.22
C LEU A 184 -43.45 -2.62 8.06
N GLY A 185 -43.35 -2.46 9.38
CA GLY A 185 -44.41 -2.82 10.32
C GLY A 185 -44.56 -4.33 10.48
N GLU A 186 -45.57 -4.74 11.25
CA GLU A 186 -45.93 -6.15 11.47
C GLU A 186 -47.41 -6.36 11.11
N PRO A 187 -47.78 -7.42 10.36
CA PRO A 187 -46.90 -8.45 9.78
C PRO A 187 -46.24 -7.98 8.48
N LYS A 188 -44.92 -8.18 8.37
CA LYS A 188 -44.11 -7.73 7.22
C LYS A 188 -44.57 -8.32 5.89
N GLU A 189 -45.00 -9.58 5.93
CA GLU A 189 -45.43 -10.35 4.77
C GLU A 189 -46.62 -9.67 4.07
N GLN A 190 -47.53 -9.08 4.84
CA GLN A 190 -48.67 -8.37 4.27
C GLN A 190 -48.26 -7.07 3.57
N THR A 191 -47.29 -6.35 4.13
CA THR A 191 -46.72 -5.15 3.50
C THR A 191 -45.98 -5.52 2.21
N ILE A 192 -45.21 -6.62 2.24
CA ILE A 192 -44.48 -7.12 1.07
C ILE A 192 -45.44 -7.54 -0.05
N ALA A 193 -46.52 -8.27 0.25
CA ALA A 193 -47.53 -8.66 -0.73
C ALA A 193 -48.19 -7.44 -1.41
N LYS A 194 -48.50 -6.38 -0.64
CA LYS A 194 -49.03 -5.12 -1.19
C LYS A 194 -48.03 -4.39 -2.08
N LEU A 195 -46.75 -4.37 -1.68
CA LEU A 195 -45.70 -3.75 -2.47
C LEU A 195 -45.45 -4.51 -3.78
N ALA A 196 -45.51 -5.85 -3.73
CA ALA A 196 -45.40 -6.72 -4.90
C ALA A 196 -46.46 -6.38 -5.95
N GLU A 197 -47.72 -6.23 -5.52
CA GLU A 197 -48.83 -5.82 -6.38
C GLU A 197 -48.64 -4.41 -6.96
N LEU A 198 -48.31 -3.43 -6.11
CA LEU A 198 -48.20 -2.02 -6.54
C LEU A 198 -47.01 -1.76 -7.48
N LEU A 199 -45.92 -2.52 -7.32
CA LEU A 199 -44.68 -2.33 -8.08
C LEU A 199 -44.56 -3.30 -9.26
N ASP A 200 -45.55 -4.17 -9.47
CA ASP A 200 -45.51 -5.26 -10.46
C ASP A 200 -44.24 -6.11 -10.32
N MET A 201 -43.93 -6.48 -9.08
CA MET A 201 -42.76 -7.28 -8.70
C MET A 201 -43.20 -8.53 -7.94
N SER A 202 -42.44 -9.61 -8.02
CA SER A 202 -42.70 -10.76 -7.13
C SER A 202 -42.26 -10.47 -5.70
N GLU A 203 -42.93 -11.06 -4.72
CA GLU A 203 -42.51 -11.00 -3.31
C GLU A 203 -41.07 -11.51 -3.14
N GLU A 204 -40.66 -12.50 -3.93
CA GLU A 204 -39.29 -13.02 -3.95
C GLU A 204 -38.28 -11.95 -4.41
N GLN A 205 -38.60 -11.19 -5.47
CA GLN A 205 -37.76 -10.09 -5.95
C GLN A 205 -37.61 -9.01 -4.88
N ILE A 206 -38.69 -8.65 -4.19
CA ILE A 206 -38.68 -7.67 -3.10
C ILE A 206 -37.83 -8.17 -1.93
N ASN A 207 -38.03 -9.41 -1.48
CA ASN A 207 -37.24 -10.01 -0.40
C ASN A 207 -35.74 -10.11 -0.75
N LYS A 208 -35.42 -10.48 -1.99
CA LYS A 208 -34.05 -10.53 -2.47
C LYS A 208 -33.39 -9.14 -2.47
N ALA A 209 -34.11 -8.12 -2.93
CA ALA A 209 -33.61 -6.75 -2.93
C ALA A 209 -33.38 -6.23 -1.50
N MET A 210 -34.23 -6.59 -0.54
CA MET A 210 -34.06 -6.20 0.87
C MET A 210 -32.86 -6.89 1.53
N ASN A 211 -32.58 -8.15 1.18
CA ASN A 211 -31.47 -8.92 1.77
C ASN A 211 -30.11 -8.63 1.11
N ALA A 212 -30.08 -7.98 -0.06
CA ALA A 212 -28.85 -7.65 -0.78
C ALA A 212 -28.10 -6.42 -0.22
N GLY A 213 -28.72 -5.68 0.72
CA GLY A 213 -28.11 -4.51 1.38
C GLY A 213 -27.39 -4.82 2.70
N GLY A 214 -27.10 -6.10 2.97
CA GLY A 214 -26.37 -6.58 4.14
C GLY A 214 -24.92 -6.94 3.84
#